data_AF-A0A371FZL9-F1
#
_entry.id   AF-A0A371FZL9-F1
#
_cell.length_a   1.000
_cell.length_b   1.000
_cell.length_c   1.000
_cell.angle_alpha   90.00
_cell.angle_beta   90.00
_cell.angle_gamma   90.00
#
_symmetry.space_group_name_H-M   'P 1'
#
loop_
_entity.id
_entity.type
_entity.pdbx_description
1 polymer ?
#
loop_
_entity_poly.entity_id
_entity_poly.type
_entity_poly.pdbx_seq_one_letter_code
_entity_poly.pdbx_strand_id
1 'polypeptide(L)'
;MWLLCNNQADTSSLSVWTVVAIVAATIIMVILIVGTLWWRVCLRKKNSLAKELKRLDLQTGLYTLRQIKAATNSFDISNKIGEGGFGPVYKGTLSDGTIIAVKQLSSKSKQGNREFINEVGMISALQHPCLVKLYGCCVEEDQLLLVYEYMENNNLAQALFGPEERCLRLNWSTRQKICVGVARGLAFLHEESRLKIVHRDIKATNVLLDKDLNPKISDFGLAKLDEEENTHMSTKIAGT
;
A
#
# COMPACT_ATOMS: atom_id res chain seq x y z
N MET A 1 -35.00 45.71 -71.86
CA MET A 1 -33.90 46.10 -70.95
C MET A 1 -34.11 45.35 -69.63
N TRP A 2 -33.67 44.10 -69.56
CA TRP A 2 -33.67 43.28 -68.35
C TRP A 2 -32.25 43.35 -67.78
N LEU A 3 -32.07 44.03 -66.64
CA LEU A 3 -30.80 44.08 -65.92
C LEU A 3 -30.72 42.86 -65.00
N LEU A 4 -29.73 41.99 -65.28
CA LEU A 4 -29.30 40.91 -64.41
C LEU A 4 -28.70 41.52 -63.12
N CYS A 5 -29.36 41.32 -61.98
CA CYS A 5 -28.74 41.52 -60.68
C CYS A 5 -27.90 40.27 -60.38
N ASN A 6 -26.62 40.33 -60.75
CA ASN A 6 -25.64 39.29 -60.45
C ASN A 6 -25.29 39.40 -58.96
N ASN A 7 -25.96 38.63 -58.11
CA ASN A 7 -25.59 38.49 -56.71
C ASN A 7 -24.33 37.60 -56.65
N GLN A 8 -23.16 38.25 -56.78
CA GLN A 8 -21.89 37.59 -56.58
C GLN A 8 -21.75 37.35 -55.08
N ALA A 9 -22.06 36.14 -54.64
CA ALA A 9 -21.74 35.69 -53.30
C ALA A 9 -20.21 35.69 -53.18
N ASP A 10 -19.66 36.71 -52.50
CA ASP A 10 -18.26 36.74 -52.10
C ASP A 10 -18.01 35.57 -51.15
N THR A 11 -17.59 34.43 -51.70
CA THR A 11 -17.02 33.33 -50.92
C THR A 11 -15.62 33.76 -50.50
N SER A 12 -15.51 34.31 -49.29
CA SER A 12 -14.23 34.61 -48.66
C SER A 12 -13.42 33.33 -48.50
N SER A 13 -12.51 33.06 -49.43
CA SER A 13 -11.60 31.92 -49.34
C SER A 13 -10.68 32.11 -48.14
N LEU A 14 -10.89 31.32 -47.08
CA LEU A 14 -10.07 31.37 -45.88
C LEU A 14 -8.59 31.17 -46.25
N SER A 15 -7.71 32.06 -45.78
CA SER A 15 -6.27 31.91 -46.03
C SER A 15 -5.77 30.59 -45.43
N VAL A 16 -4.83 29.93 -46.09
CA VAL A 16 -4.24 28.65 -45.61
C VAL A 16 -3.71 28.78 -44.17
N TRP A 17 -3.13 29.94 -43.84
CA TRP A 17 -2.67 30.26 -42.49
C TRP A 17 -3.79 30.31 -41.46
N THR A 18 -4.97 30.82 -41.84
CA THR A 18 -6.16 30.81 -40.98
C THR A 18 -6.63 29.38 -40.71
N VAL A 19 -6.63 28.51 -41.73
CA VAL A 19 -7.02 27.09 -41.57
C VAL A 19 -6.05 26.36 -40.66
N VAL A 20 -4.74 26.55 -40.86
CA VAL A 20 -3.70 25.94 -40.01
C VAL A 20 -3.83 26.40 -38.55
N ALA A 21 -4.09 27.69 -38.32
CA ALA A 21 -4.29 28.23 -36.97
C ALA A 21 -5.52 27.63 -36.27
N ILE A 22 -6.63 27.45 -36.99
CA ILE A 22 -7.84 26.82 -36.45
C ILE A 22 -7.56 25.36 -36.08
N VAL A 23 -6.89 24.60 -36.96
CA VAL A 23 -6.55 23.19 -36.69
C VAL A 23 -5.63 23.08 -35.47
N ALA A 24 -4.58 23.91 -35.38
CA ALA A 24 -3.69 23.91 -34.23
C ALA A 24 -4.43 24.25 -32.92
N ALA A 25 -5.30 25.27 -32.94
CA ALA A 25 -6.10 25.66 -31.78
C ALA A 25 -7.05 24.54 -31.33
N THR A 26 -7.69 23.83 -32.26
CA THR A 26 -8.58 22.71 -31.93
C THR A 26 -7.82 21.53 -31.31
N ILE A 27 -6.63 21.20 -31.81
CA ILE A 27 -5.79 20.14 -31.23
C ILE A 27 -5.37 20.50 -29.81
N ILE A 28 -4.92 21.73 -29.56
CA ILE A 28 -4.55 22.20 -28.23
C ILE A 28 -5.75 22.12 -27.28
N MET A 29 -6.93 22.57 -27.72
CA MET A 29 -8.16 22.48 -26.93
C MET A 29 -8.52 21.04 -26.57
N VAL A 30 -8.40 20.10 -27.50
CA VAL A 30 -8.65 18.68 -27.25
C VAL A 30 -7.65 18.13 -26.23
N ILE A 31 -6.35 18.46 -26.34
CA ILE A 31 -5.33 18.03 -25.38
C ILE A 31 -5.63 18.57 -23.97
N LEU A 32 -6.04 19.83 -23.86
CA LEU A 32 -6.41 20.43 -22.57
C LEU A 32 -7.67 19.76 -21.97
N ILE A 33 -8.67 19.45 -22.79
CA ILE A 33 -9.88 18.75 -22.35
C ILE A 33 -9.53 17.33 -21.88
N VAL A 34 -8.74 16.58 -22.66
CA VAL A 34 -8.32 15.22 -22.27
C VAL A 34 -7.45 15.25 -21.03
N GLY A 35 -6.51 16.20 -20.93
CA GLY A 35 -5.65 16.38 -19.77
C GLY A 35 -6.45 16.70 -18.51
N THR A 36 -7.44 17.59 -18.59
CA THR A 36 -8.30 17.94 -17.45
C THR A 36 -9.25 16.81 -17.07
N LEU A 37 -9.81 16.07 -18.04
CA LEU A 37 -10.63 14.88 -17.78
C LEU A 37 -9.82 13.77 -17.11
N TRP A 38 -8.63 13.47 -17.63
CA TRP A 38 -7.72 12.50 -17.03
C TRP A 38 -7.35 12.93 -15.61
N TRP A 39 -6.95 14.20 -15.43
CA TRP A 39 -6.63 14.76 -14.12
C TRP A 39 -7.79 14.61 -13.13
N ARG A 40 -9.01 14.93 -13.54
CA ARG A 40 -10.22 14.77 -12.71
C ARG A 40 -10.50 13.30 -12.35
N VAL A 41 -10.31 12.37 -13.28
CA VAL A 41 -10.50 10.93 -13.03
C VAL A 41 -9.44 10.41 -12.04
N CYS A 42 -8.18 10.80 -12.20
CA CYS A 42 -7.11 10.44 -11.25
C CYS A 42 -7.37 11.00 -9.85
N LEU A 43 -7.74 12.28 -9.74
CA LEU A 43 -8.09 12.91 -8.46
C LEU A 43 -9.30 12.23 -7.82
N ARG A 44 -10.32 11.88 -8.61
CA ARG A 44 -11.52 11.19 -8.11
C ARG A 44 -11.17 9.81 -7.54
N LYS A 45 -10.26 9.08 -8.16
CA LYS A 45 -9.78 7.79 -7.67
C LYS A 45 -9.01 7.93 -6.35
N LYS A 46 -8.13 8.93 -6.23
CA LYS A 46 -7.40 9.26 -5.00
C LYS A 46 -8.36 9.63 -3.86
N ASN A 47 -9.35 10.47 -4.13
CA ASN A 47 -10.38 10.86 -3.17
C ASN A 47 -11.28 9.67 -2.76
N SER A 48 -11.55 8.73 -3.67
CA SER A 48 -12.32 7.52 -3.36
C SER A 48 -11.59 6.63 -2.36
N LEU A 49 -10.29 6.37 -2.57
CA LEU A 49 -9.47 5.57 -1.64
C LEU A 49 -9.39 6.23 -0.26
N ALA A 50 -9.13 7.53 -0.21
CA ALA A 50 -9.12 8.29 1.05
C ALA A 50 -10.48 8.23 1.77
N LYS A 51 -11.59 8.28 1.02
CA LYS A 51 -12.95 8.20 1.57
C LYS A 51 -13.30 6.78 2.02
N GLU A 52 -12.82 5.74 1.35
CA GLU A 52 -12.95 4.34 1.77
C GLU A 52 -12.17 4.06 3.05
N LEU A 53 -10.94 4.55 3.16
CA LEU A 53 -10.16 4.50 4.41
C LEU A 53 -10.89 5.21 5.55
N LYS A 54 -11.46 6.39 5.29
CA LYS A 54 -12.28 7.11 6.27
C LYS A 54 -13.57 6.39 6.65
N ARG A 55 -14.12 5.55 5.74
CA ARG A 55 -15.34 4.75 5.95
C ARG A 55 -15.08 3.42 6.63
N LEU A 56 -13.88 2.86 6.51
CA LEU A 56 -13.46 1.61 7.15
C LEU A 56 -13.35 1.73 8.68
N ASP A 57 -13.74 2.86 9.27
CA ASP A 57 -13.67 3.15 10.72
C ASP A 57 -12.35 2.64 11.30
N LEU A 58 -11.25 2.99 10.63
CA LEU A 58 -9.91 2.61 11.03
C LEU A 58 -9.69 3.16 12.44
N GLN A 59 -9.81 2.29 13.46
CA GLN A 59 -9.19 2.51 14.77
C GLN A 59 -7.67 2.74 14.65
N THR A 60 -7.12 2.50 13.46
CA THR A 60 -5.74 2.68 13.04
C THR A 60 -5.51 4.13 12.55
N GLY A 61 -4.50 4.80 13.08
CA GLY A 61 -4.25 6.24 12.88
C GLY A 61 -3.95 6.62 11.42
N LEU A 62 -4.44 7.78 10.99
CA LEU A 62 -4.01 8.40 9.73
C LEU A 62 -2.81 9.31 9.99
N TYR A 63 -1.70 9.05 9.31
CA TYR A 63 -0.50 9.87 9.36
C TYR A 63 -0.36 10.73 8.11
N THR A 64 0.09 11.96 8.29
CA THR A 64 0.50 12.83 7.17
C THR A 64 1.89 12.45 6.68
N LEU A 65 2.18 12.68 5.40
CA LEU A 65 3.50 12.41 4.83
C LEU A 65 4.57 13.26 5.52
N ARG A 66 4.21 14.47 5.96
CA ARG A 66 5.10 15.33 6.75
C ARG A 66 5.53 14.67 8.06
N GLN A 67 4.59 14.06 8.80
CA GLN A 67 4.90 13.33 10.03
C GLN A 67 5.83 12.15 9.76
N ILE A 68 5.56 11.38 8.70
CA ILE A 68 6.38 10.21 8.36
C ILE A 68 7.78 10.62 7.88
N LYS A 69 7.90 11.68 7.07
CA LYS A 69 9.19 12.26 6.66
C LYS A 69 9.97 12.72 7.90
N ALA A 70 9.34 13.42 8.84
CA ALA A 70 10.00 13.83 10.07
C ALA A 70 10.49 12.61 10.88
N ALA A 71 9.66 11.57 11.01
CA ALA A 71 9.98 10.38 11.79
C ALA A 71 11.11 9.52 11.19
N THR A 72 11.26 9.53 9.87
CA THR A 72 12.20 8.67 9.12
C THR A 72 13.45 9.41 8.62
N ASN A 73 13.63 10.68 9.02
CA ASN A 73 14.63 11.58 8.44
C ASN A 73 14.52 11.66 6.90
N SER A 74 13.32 11.88 6.39
CA SER A 74 12.98 11.91 4.96
C SER A 74 13.33 10.61 4.22
N PHE A 75 13.02 9.46 4.83
CA PHE A 75 13.34 8.13 4.28
C PHE A 75 14.84 7.93 4.04
N ASP A 76 15.67 8.38 4.98
CA ASP A 76 17.12 8.24 4.91
C ASP A 76 17.50 6.77 4.73
N ILE A 77 18.49 6.50 3.87
CA ILE A 77 18.92 5.14 3.57
C ILE A 77 19.53 4.43 4.79
N SER A 78 20.10 5.19 5.73
CA SER A 78 20.58 4.66 7.01
C SER A 78 19.46 4.08 7.88
N ASN A 79 18.23 4.54 7.67
CA ASN A 79 17.05 4.04 8.36
C ASN A 79 16.38 2.85 7.64
N LYS A 80 16.87 2.44 6.46
CA LYS A 80 16.30 1.31 5.72
C LYS A 80 16.63 -0.01 6.41
N ILE A 81 15.62 -0.70 6.91
CA ILE A 81 15.75 -1.96 7.66
C ILE A 81 15.44 -3.20 6.82
N GLY A 82 14.85 -3.02 5.63
CA GLY A 82 14.55 -4.11 4.72
C GLY A 82 14.04 -3.61 3.37
N GLU A 83 14.04 -4.51 2.40
CA GLU A 83 13.42 -4.32 1.10
C GLU A 83 13.02 -5.70 0.55
N GLY A 84 11.82 -5.76 -0.01
CA GLY A 84 11.30 -6.96 -0.69
C GLY A 84 10.46 -6.58 -1.89
N GLY A 85 9.71 -7.53 -2.45
CA GLY A 85 8.84 -7.31 -3.62
C GLY A 85 7.78 -6.23 -3.42
N PHE A 86 7.50 -5.87 -2.17
CA PHE A 86 6.51 -4.87 -1.78
C PHE A 86 7.08 -3.46 -1.63
N GLY A 87 8.41 -3.31 -1.67
CA GLY A 87 9.11 -2.04 -1.50
C GLY A 87 9.97 -1.97 -0.23
N PRO A 88 10.60 -0.81 0.01
CA PRO A 88 11.48 -0.61 1.15
C PRO A 88 10.72 -0.43 2.46
N VAL A 89 11.37 -0.82 3.56
CA VAL A 89 10.90 -0.62 4.93
C VAL A 89 11.93 0.23 5.68
N TYR A 90 11.45 1.29 6.33
CA TYR A 90 12.28 2.24 7.07
C TYR A 90 11.94 2.22 8.56
N LYS A 91 12.95 2.29 9.41
CA LYS A 91 12.79 2.61 10.83
C LYS A 91 12.53 4.11 10.98
N GLY A 92 11.70 4.46 11.95
CA GLY A 92 11.51 5.85 12.33
C GLY A 92 11.13 6.00 13.79
N THR A 93 11.10 7.25 14.25
CA THR A 93 10.67 7.60 15.61
C THR A 93 9.65 8.73 15.50
N LEU A 94 8.42 8.46 15.96
CA LEU A 94 7.36 9.46 16.03
C LEU A 94 7.70 10.55 17.06
N SER A 95 6.97 11.67 17.02
CA SER A 95 7.21 12.82 17.91
C SER A 95 7.00 12.51 19.39
N ASP A 96 6.21 11.49 19.70
CA ASP A 96 5.97 10.98 21.07
C ASP A 96 7.04 9.99 21.54
N GLY A 97 8.05 9.70 20.71
CA GLY A 97 9.11 8.74 20.99
C GLY A 97 8.80 7.31 20.55
N THR A 98 7.60 7.04 20.01
CA THR A 98 7.23 5.71 19.54
C THR A 98 8.10 5.30 18.35
N ILE A 99 8.82 4.18 18.47
CA ILE A 99 9.62 3.62 17.37
C ILE A 99 8.68 2.85 16.43
N ILE A 100 8.82 3.12 15.13
CA ILE A 100 7.95 2.59 14.08
C ILE A 100 8.74 1.93 12.95
N ALA A 101 8.08 1.03 12.23
CA ALA A 101 8.50 0.54 10.93
C ALA A 101 7.54 1.06 9.86
N VAL A 102 8.07 1.71 8.83
CA VAL A 102 7.32 2.32 7.73
C VAL A 102 7.55 1.50 6.47
N LYS A 103 6.57 0.71 6.06
CA LYS A 103 6.58 -0.06 4.81
C LYS A 103 6.03 0.82 3.69
N GLN A 104 6.85 1.11 2.69
CA GLN A 104 6.46 1.90 1.53
C GLN A 104 6.05 0.98 0.38
N LEU A 105 4.76 0.99 0.05
CA LEU A 105 4.20 0.21 -1.05
C LEU A 105 4.25 0.99 -2.37
N SER A 106 4.40 0.27 -3.48
CA SER A 106 4.38 0.87 -4.82
C SER A 106 2.99 1.38 -5.19
N SER A 107 2.83 2.70 -5.28
CA SER A 107 1.60 3.35 -5.75
C SER A 107 1.37 3.21 -7.26
N LYS A 108 2.44 2.93 -8.01
CA LYS A 108 2.44 2.86 -9.48
C LYS A 108 1.90 1.54 -10.02
N SER A 109 1.79 0.50 -9.18
CA SER A 109 1.30 -0.82 -9.60
C SER A 109 -0.13 -1.07 -9.10
N LYS A 110 -0.94 -1.78 -9.90
CA LYS A 110 -2.27 -2.25 -9.46
C LYS A 110 -2.15 -3.20 -8.27
N GLN A 111 -1.07 -3.97 -8.23
CA GLN A 111 -0.77 -4.92 -7.17
C GLN A 111 -0.54 -4.20 -5.83
N GLY A 112 0.36 -3.20 -5.79
CA GLY A 112 0.67 -2.49 -4.54
C GLY A 112 -0.52 -1.73 -3.97
N ASN A 113 -1.38 -1.15 -4.82
CA ASN A 113 -2.65 -0.56 -4.38
C ASN A 113 -3.59 -1.60 -3.75
N ARG A 114 -3.69 -2.80 -4.33
CA ARG A 114 -4.55 -3.87 -3.81
C ARG A 114 -4.01 -4.40 -2.49
N GLU A 115 -2.71 -4.64 -2.41
CA GLU A 115 -2.04 -5.10 -1.18
C GLU A 115 -2.20 -4.07 -0.07
N PHE A 116 -2.03 -2.78 -0.36
CA PHE A 116 -2.28 -1.72 0.62
C PHE A 116 -3.71 -1.78 1.18
N ILE A 117 -4.71 -1.82 0.30
CA ILE A 117 -6.13 -1.88 0.73
C ILE A 117 -6.40 -3.16 1.53
N ASN A 118 -5.84 -4.28 1.09
CA ASN A 118 -6.03 -5.57 1.76
C ASN A 118 -5.36 -5.57 3.14
N GLU A 119 -4.11 -5.10 3.22
CA GLU A 119 -3.36 -5.09 4.46
C GLU A 119 -4.01 -4.15 5.49
N VAL A 120 -4.41 -2.94 5.07
CA VAL A 120 -5.17 -2.01 5.93
C VAL A 120 -6.52 -2.59 6.35
N GLY A 121 -7.29 -3.17 5.42
CA GLY A 121 -8.61 -3.71 5.72
C GLY A 121 -8.58 -4.95 6.62
N MET A 122 -7.59 -5.82 6.45
CA MET A 122 -7.50 -7.08 7.18
C MET A 122 -6.90 -6.90 8.56
N ILE A 123 -5.76 -6.20 8.68
CA ILE A 123 -5.02 -6.15 9.96
C ILE A 123 -5.56 -5.09 10.93
N SER A 124 -6.27 -4.06 10.44
CA SER A 124 -6.81 -2.99 11.29
C SER A 124 -7.81 -3.47 12.33
N ALA A 125 -8.54 -4.56 12.03
CA ALA A 125 -9.51 -5.16 12.94
C ALA A 125 -8.93 -6.30 13.81
N LEU A 126 -7.63 -6.58 13.69
CA LEU A 126 -6.97 -7.69 14.37
C LEU A 126 -6.05 -7.16 15.46
N GLN A 127 -6.30 -7.60 16.69
CA GLN A 127 -5.42 -7.33 17.81
C GLN A 127 -5.11 -8.63 18.54
N HIS A 128 -3.88 -9.11 18.39
CA HIS A 128 -3.42 -10.33 19.05
C HIS A 128 -1.90 -10.26 19.30
N PRO A 129 -1.38 -10.77 20.44
CA PRO A 129 0.05 -10.66 20.78
C PRO A 129 1.01 -11.29 19.77
N CYS A 130 0.55 -12.29 19.01
CA CYS A 130 1.35 -12.97 17.98
C CYS A 130 1.12 -12.42 16.56
N LEU A 131 0.45 -11.28 16.41
CA LEU A 131 0.31 -10.56 15.14
C LEU A 131 0.95 -9.17 15.28
N VAL A 132 1.57 -8.69 14.21
CA VAL A 132 2.16 -7.35 14.20
C VAL A 132 1.05 -6.29 14.25
N LYS A 133 1.24 -5.27 15.08
CA LYS A 133 0.30 -4.17 15.22
C LYS A 133 0.53 -3.12 14.14
N LEU A 134 -0.47 -2.92 13.30
CA LEU A 134 -0.55 -1.74 12.44
C LEU A 134 -0.99 -0.56 13.30
N TYR A 135 -0.16 0.49 13.37
CA TYR A 135 -0.52 1.75 13.99
C TYR A 135 -1.34 2.63 13.07
N GLY A 136 -1.08 2.58 11.77
CA GLY A 136 -1.73 3.48 10.83
C GLY A 136 -1.25 3.38 9.40
N CYS A 137 -1.74 4.29 8.58
CA CYS A 137 -1.29 4.44 7.20
C CYS A 137 -1.19 5.91 6.78
N CYS A 138 -0.44 6.16 5.71
CA CYS A 138 -0.37 7.45 5.02
C CYS A 138 -0.69 7.26 3.53
N VAL A 139 -1.58 8.11 3.01
CA VAL A 139 -1.98 8.15 1.59
C VAL A 139 -1.94 9.59 1.09
N GLU A 140 -0.75 10.09 0.79
CA GLU A 140 -0.50 11.47 0.34
C GLU A 140 0.54 11.47 -0.79
N GLU A 141 0.46 12.43 -1.72
CA GLU A 141 1.49 12.60 -2.79
C GLU A 141 1.88 11.30 -3.54
N ASP A 142 0.92 10.41 -3.75
CA ASP A 142 1.11 9.11 -4.40
C ASP A 142 2.09 8.20 -3.63
N GLN A 143 2.16 8.38 -2.31
CA GLN A 143 2.78 7.50 -1.35
C GLN A 143 1.71 6.64 -0.69
N LEU A 144 1.97 5.33 -0.61
CA LEU A 144 1.18 4.38 0.15
C LEU A 144 2.08 3.82 1.24
N LEU A 145 1.90 4.30 2.47
CA LEU A 145 2.77 3.94 3.59
C LEU A 145 1.95 3.24 4.67
N LEU A 146 2.48 2.15 5.19
CA LEU A 146 1.95 1.44 6.35
C LEU A 146 2.89 1.63 7.53
N VAL A 147 2.33 1.99 8.68
CA VAL A 147 3.08 2.31 9.90
C VAL A 147 2.81 1.21 10.92
N TYR A 148 3.83 0.43 11.22
CA TYR A 148 3.79 -0.70 12.14
C TYR A 148 4.56 -0.41 13.42
N GLU A 149 4.27 -1.19 14.46
CA GLU A 149 5.24 -1.37 15.54
C GLU A 149 6.59 -1.85 15.00
N TYR A 150 7.67 -1.33 15.57
CA TYR A 150 9.02 -1.76 15.22
C TYR A 150 9.37 -3.07 15.93
N MET A 151 10.06 -3.96 15.21
CA MET A 151 10.44 -5.29 15.69
C MET A 151 11.96 -5.37 15.76
N GLU A 152 12.52 -5.42 16.97
CA GLU A 152 13.94 -5.19 17.24
C GLU A 152 14.85 -6.28 16.67
N ASN A 153 14.36 -7.52 16.63
CA ASN A 153 15.12 -8.69 16.21
C ASN A 153 14.85 -9.10 14.75
N ASN A 154 14.21 -8.21 13.97
CA ASN A 154 13.89 -8.39 12.55
C ASN A 154 13.08 -9.68 12.28
N ASN A 155 13.08 -10.17 11.03
CA ASN A 155 12.38 -11.39 10.65
C ASN A 155 13.16 -12.66 11.00
N LEU A 156 12.42 -13.75 11.20
CA LEU A 156 12.93 -15.05 11.58
C LEU A 156 13.92 -15.63 10.56
N ALA A 157 13.75 -15.34 9.26
CA ALA A 157 14.71 -15.78 8.24
C ALA A 157 16.09 -15.14 8.45
N GLN A 158 16.15 -13.85 8.78
CA GLN A 158 17.41 -13.18 9.14
C GLN A 158 17.97 -13.70 10.46
N ALA A 159 17.11 -13.94 11.46
CA ALA A 159 17.55 -14.50 12.73
C ALA A 159 18.15 -15.91 12.61
N LEU A 160 17.69 -16.72 11.65
CA LEU A 160 18.15 -18.10 11.44
C LEU A 160 19.27 -18.24 10.42
N PHE A 161 19.22 -17.47 9.33
CA PHE A 161 20.06 -17.65 8.13
C PHE A 161 20.74 -16.36 7.67
N GLY A 162 20.60 -15.27 8.44
CA GLY A 162 21.23 -14.00 8.11
C GLY A 162 22.75 -14.02 8.31
N PRO A 163 23.43 -12.93 7.90
CA PRO A 163 24.85 -12.71 8.21
C PRO A 163 25.13 -12.84 9.72
N GLU A 164 26.36 -13.16 10.09
CA GLU A 164 26.73 -13.47 11.48
C GLU A 164 26.37 -12.34 12.46
N GLU A 165 26.40 -11.08 12.01
CA GLU A 165 26.02 -9.90 12.81
C GLU A 165 24.50 -9.78 13.07
N ARG A 166 23.68 -10.47 12.28
CA ARG A 166 22.20 -10.47 12.38
C ARG A 166 21.63 -11.81 12.82
N CYS A 167 22.43 -12.86 12.79
CA CYS A 167 22.06 -14.21 13.18
C CYS A 167 21.93 -14.28 14.70
N LEU A 168 20.78 -14.74 15.19
CA LEU A 168 20.53 -14.92 16.61
C LEU A 168 20.79 -16.37 16.99
N ARG A 169 21.55 -16.60 18.06
CA ARG A 169 21.73 -17.94 18.63
C ARG A 169 20.46 -18.39 19.35
N LEU A 170 19.48 -18.82 18.57
CA LEU A 170 18.21 -19.34 19.07
C LEU A 170 18.41 -20.78 19.57
N ASN A 171 18.43 -20.96 20.89
CA ASN A 171 18.42 -22.29 21.50
C ASN A 171 17.08 -23.01 21.24
N TRP A 172 17.03 -24.31 21.54
CA TRP A 172 15.85 -25.13 21.24
C TRP A 172 14.57 -24.63 21.91
N SER A 173 14.66 -24.21 23.18
CA SER A 173 13.51 -23.67 23.93
C SER A 173 12.94 -22.41 23.27
N THR A 174 13.80 -21.49 22.82
CA THR A 174 13.37 -20.29 22.10
C THR A 174 12.72 -20.63 20.75
N ARG A 175 13.25 -21.60 20.01
CA ARG A 175 12.65 -22.06 18.74
C ARG A 175 11.26 -22.65 18.98
N GLN A 176 11.10 -23.47 20.02
CA GLN A 176 9.81 -24.02 20.40
C GLN A 176 8.82 -22.91 20.77
N LYS A 177 9.23 -21.93 21.57
CA LYS A 177 8.42 -20.74 21.91
C LYS A 177 7.97 -20.00 20.65
N ILE A 178 8.86 -19.82 19.67
CA ILE A 178 8.54 -19.19 18.37
C ILE A 178 7.50 -20.02 17.61
N CYS A 179 7.68 -21.33 17.48
CA CYS A 179 6.72 -22.19 16.79
C CYS A 179 5.32 -22.15 17.44
N VAL A 180 5.26 -22.21 18.77
CA VAL A 180 4.01 -22.12 19.52
C VAL A 180 3.35 -20.76 19.33
N GLY A 181 4.12 -19.66 19.36
CA GLY A 181 3.58 -18.32 19.15
C GLY A 181 3.03 -18.13 17.72
N VAL A 182 3.71 -18.65 16.70
CA VAL A 182 3.18 -18.64 15.32
C VAL A 182 1.90 -19.47 15.22
N ALA A 183 1.88 -20.67 15.81
CA ALA A 183 0.69 -21.52 15.82
C ALA A 183 -0.50 -20.83 16.52
N ARG A 184 -0.27 -20.13 17.64
CA ARG A 184 -1.29 -19.33 18.33
C ARG A 184 -1.80 -18.18 17.46
N GLY A 185 -0.91 -17.48 16.76
CA GLY A 185 -1.31 -16.43 15.83
C GLY A 185 -2.20 -16.97 14.70
N LEU A 186 -1.88 -18.15 14.17
CA LEU A 186 -2.69 -18.80 13.13
C LEU A 186 -4.03 -19.32 13.65
N ALA A 187 -4.05 -19.95 14.82
CA ALA A 187 -5.29 -20.39 15.46
C ALA A 187 -6.23 -19.20 15.69
N PHE A 188 -5.68 -18.07 16.16
CA PHE A 188 -6.45 -16.84 16.29
C PHE A 188 -7.07 -16.41 14.96
N LEU A 189 -6.29 -16.34 13.88
CA LEU A 189 -6.80 -15.93 12.56
C LEU A 189 -7.87 -16.86 11.99
N HIS A 190 -7.75 -18.17 12.24
CA HIS A 190 -8.60 -19.17 11.62
C HIS A 190 -9.90 -19.42 12.42
N GLU A 191 -9.86 -19.30 13.75
CA GLU A 191 -10.91 -19.81 14.63
C GLU A 191 -11.40 -18.78 15.66
N GLU A 192 -10.51 -17.95 16.21
CA GLU A 192 -10.83 -17.10 17.37
C GLU A 192 -11.18 -15.65 16.99
N SER A 193 -10.70 -15.17 15.85
CA SER A 193 -11.03 -13.83 15.36
C SER A 193 -12.47 -13.78 14.86
N ARG A 194 -13.12 -12.62 15.04
CA ARG A 194 -14.50 -12.37 14.58
C ARG A 194 -14.69 -12.69 13.09
N LEU A 195 -13.66 -12.44 12.30
CA LEU A 195 -13.61 -12.78 10.89
C LEU A 195 -12.56 -13.87 10.72
N LYS A 196 -12.93 -14.99 10.08
CA LYS A 196 -11.99 -16.05 9.74
C LYS A 196 -11.10 -15.59 8.59
N ILE A 197 -9.79 -15.69 8.77
CA ILE A 197 -8.80 -15.11 7.86
C ILE A 197 -7.74 -16.14 7.53
N VAL A 198 -7.54 -16.42 6.24
CA VAL A 198 -6.40 -17.20 5.78
C VAL A 198 -5.29 -16.23 5.35
N HIS A 199 -4.12 -16.34 6.00
CA HIS A 199 -2.98 -15.44 5.74
C HIS A 199 -2.38 -15.61 4.33
N ARG A 200 -2.29 -16.86 3.84
CA ARG A 200 -1.81 -17.26 2.50
C ARG A 200 -0.32 -17.04 2.19
N ASP A 201 0.42 -16.29 3.01
CA ASP A 201 1.87 -16.10 2.82
C ASP A 201 2.68 -16.32 4.12
N ILE A 202 2.50 -17.49 4.76
CA ILE A 202 3.25 -17.82 5.98
C ILE A 202 4.61 -18.38 5.60
N LYS A 203 5.66 -17.63 5.97
CA LYS A 203 7.07 -17.96 5.74
C LYS A 203 7.96 -17.23 6.76
N ALA A 204 9.21 -17.66 6.89
CA ALA A 204 10.14 -17.11 7.89
C ALA A 204 10.44 -15.61 7.70
N THR A 205 10.31 -15.06 6.50
CA THR A 205 10.46 -13.60 6.26
C THR A 205 9.29 -12.79 6.79
N ASN A 206 8.12 -13.43 7.00
CA ASN A 206 6.88 -12.78 7.44
C ASN A 206 6.58 -13.04 8.92
N VAL A 207 7.52 -13.68 9.64
CA VAL A 207 7.48 -13.82 11.10
C VAL A 207 8.54 -12.89 11.67
N LEU A 208 8.12 -11.84 12.35
CA LEU A 208 8.99 -10.85 13.01
C LEU A 208 9.21 -11.23 14.46
N LEU A 209 10.34 -10.80 15.05
CA LEU A 209 10.71 -11.06 16.43
C LEU A 209 10.85 -9.73 17.19
N ASP A 210 10.13 -9.61 18.31
CA ASP A 210 10.28 -8.44 19.19
C ASP A 210 11.56 -8.57 20.03
N LYS A 211 11.86 -7.55 20.84
CA LYS A 211 13.01 -7.53 21.77
C LYS A 211 13.14 -8.79 22.65
N ASP A 212 12.04 -9.45 23.00
CA ASP A 212 11.97 -10.60 23.91
C ASP A 212 11.84 -11.94 23.14
N LEU A 213 12.13 -11.91 21.84
CA LEU A 213 12.05 -13.03 20.91
C LEU A 213 10.65 -13.66 20.84
N ASN A 214 9.60 -12.87 21.08
CA ASN A 214 8.23 -13.30 20.79
C ASN A 214 7.95 -13.13 19.30
N PRO A 215 7.33 -14.14 18.65
CA PRO A 215 7.00 -14.06 17.24
C PRO A 215 5.75 -13.23 16.99
N LYS A 216 5.78 -12.44 15.92
CA LYS A 216 4.61 -11.74 15.36
C LYS A 216 4.48 -11.99 13.87
N ILE A 217 3.34 -12.51 13.46
CA ILE A 217 3.00 -12.70 12.05
C ILE A 217 2.74 -11.33 11.42
N SER A 218 3.29 -11.12 10.23
CA SER A 218 3.24 -9.88 9.47
C SER A 218 2.90 -10.15 8.00
N ASP A 219 2.66 -9.08 7.24
CA ASP A 219 2.42 -9.09 5.80
C ASP A 219 1.09 -9.74 5.37
N PHE A 220 0.00 -9.03 5.67
CA PHE A 220 -1.37 -9.44 5.34
C PHE A 220 -1.79 -9.01 3.92
N GLY A 221 -0.86 -8.58 3.07
CA GLY A 221 -1.17 -8.10 1.71
C GLY A 221 -1.87 -9.14 0.83
N LEU A 222 -1.69 -10.45 1.12
CA LEU A 222 -2.30 -11.57 0.41
C LEU A 222 -3.42 -12.28 1.18
N ALA A 223 -3.69 -11.86 2.41
CA ALA A 223 -4.67 -12.47 3.29
C ALA A 223 -6.09 -12.40 2.70
N LYS A 224 -6.95 -13.35 3.06
CA LYS A 224 -8.34 -13.38 2.63
C LYS A 224 -9.27 -13.76 3.75
N LEU A 225 -10.48 -13.21 3.70
CA LEU A 225 -11.60 -13.70 4.51
C LEU A 225 -11.99 -15.09 4.01
N ASP A 226 -12.21 -15.99 4.95
CA ASP A 226 -12.81 -17.29 4.70
C ASP A 226 -14.33 -17.13 4.81
N GLU A 227 -15.00 -17.11 3.66
CA GLU A 227 -16.47 -17.05 3.60
C GLU A 227 -17.00 -18.47 3.82
N GLU A 228 -17.58 -18.71 5.01
CA GLU A 228 -18.02 -20.03 5.50
C GLU A 228 -18.95 -20.81 4.55
N GLU A 229 -19.55 -20.15 3.56
CA GLU A 229 -20.43 -20.76 2.55
C GLU A 229 -19.69 -21.47 1.40
N ASN A 230 -18.36 -21.32 1.31
CA ASN A 230 -17.56 -21.94 0.25
C ASN A 230 -16.68 -23.07 0.79
N THR A 231 -16.87 -24.29 0.29
CA THR A 231 -16.02 -25.45 0.61
C THR A 231 -14.57 -25.33 0.11
N HIS A 232 -14.29 -24.29 -0.67
CA HIS A 232 -13.01 -24.01 -1.28
C HIS A 232 -12.88 -22.52 -1.60
N MET A 233 -11.73 -21.94 -1.28
CA MET A 233 -11.40 -20.58 -1.72
C MET A 233 -10.65 -20.63 -3.06
N SER A 234 -11.36 -20.36 -4.17
CA SER A 234 -10.70 -20.15 -5.47
C SER A 234 -9.95 -18.82 -5.46
N THR A 235 -8.61 -18.89 -5.51
CA THR A 235 -7.75 -17.71 -5.53
C THR A 235 -6.80 -17.78 -6.72
N LYS A 236 -6.43 -16.60 -7.28
CA LYS A 236 -5.23 -16.54 -8.13
C LYS A 236 -4.03 -17.00 -7.29
N ILE A 237 -3.14 -17.77 -7.93
CA ILE A 237 -1.87 -18.21 -7.34
C ILE A 237 -1.18 -16.99 -6.73
N ALA A 238 -0.85 -17.08 -5.45
CA ALA A 238 -0.17 -16.04 -4.69
C ALA A 238 0.76 -16.72 -3.67
N GLY A 239 1.87 -16.07 -3.35
CA GLY A 239 2.99 -16.66 -2.63
C GLY A 239 4.29 -16.53 -3.44
N THR A 240 5.40 -16.87 -2.82
CA THR A 240 6.76 -16.90 -3.43
C THR A 240 7.29 -18.30 -3.45
#